data_AF-A0A518JX05-F1
#
_entry.id   AF-A0A518JX05-F1
#
_cell.length_a   1.000
_cell.length_b   1.000
_cell.length_c   1.000
_cell.angle_alpha   90.00
_cell.angle_beta   90.00
_cell.angle_gamma   90.00
#
_symmetry.space_group_name_H-M   'P 1'
#
loop_
_entity.id
_entity.type
_entity.pdbx_description
1 polymer ?
#
loop_
_entity_poly.entity_id
_entity_poly.type
_entity_poly.pdbx_seq_one_letter_code
_entity_poly.pdbx_strand_id
1 'polypeptide(L)'
;MSGMALLLLFGVVAAAIPDTQSADEQVDLIELNHFFDEQGRHVFDQVIFYQWSRTHNRFHVKAWRLVKDPEQLPQKSWKPVGYRCVWHDDGILRSVRSPAYRETWSQVDPERSNRQLLPQEQRIGLLKPVLREPSKRPTASEVAVSEERPQLP
;
A
#
# COMPACT_ATOMS: atom_id res chain seq x y z
N MET A 1 -9.55 -49.29 -41.18
CA MET A 1 -8.79 -48.16 -41.78
C MET A 1 -8.89 -46.98 -40.83
N SER A 2 -7.76 -46.30 -40.66
CA SER A 2 -7.37 -45.38 -39.59
C SER A 2 -8.43 -44.34 -39.16
N GLY A 3 -8.66 -44.20 -37.85
CA GLY A 3 -9.38 -43.08 -37.26
C GLY A 3 -8.42 -41.90 -37.03
N MET A 4 -8.71 -40.75 -37.66
CA MET A 4 -7.97 -39.51 -37.41
C MET A 4 -8.22 -39.02 -35.99
N ALA A 5 -7.17 -39.00 -35.17
CA ALA A 5 -7.15 -38.26 -33.91
C ALA A 5 -6.93 -36.77 -34.21
N LEU A 6 -7.95 -35.95 -33.96
CA LEU A 6 -7.88 -34.50 -34.03
C LEU A 6 -7.14 -33.98 -32.79
N LEU A 7 -5.86 -33.64 -32.94
CA LEU A 7 -5.07 -32.96 -31.92
C LEU A 7 -5.53 -31.50 -31.81
N LEU A 8 -6.33 -31.20 -30.78
CA LEU A 8 -6.64 -29.83 -30.39
C LEU A 8 -5.41 -29.22 -29.69
N LEU A 9 -4.67 -28.37 -30.41
CA LEU A 9 -3.67 -27.50 -29.81
C LEU A 9 -4.37 -26.45 -28.93
N PHE A 10 -4.31 -26.62 -27.61
CA PHE A 10 -4.63 -25.56 -26.67
C PHE A 10 -3.48 -24.54 -26.64
N GLY A 11 -3.63 -23.47 -27.41
CA GLY A 11 -2.77 -22.29 -27.29
C GLY A 11 -3.04 -21.59 -25.96
N VAL A 12 -2.12 -21.68 -25.01
CA VAL A 12 -2.15 -20.85 -23.80
C VAL A 12 -1.73 -19.44 -24.23
N VAL A 13 -2.72 -18.56 -24.45
CA VAL A 13 -2.46 -17.13 -24.54
C VAL A 13 -2.12 -16.65 -23.14
N ALA A 14 -0.84 -16.48 -22.85
CA ALA A 14 -0.39 -15.81 -21.63
C ALA A 14 -0.83 -14.34 -21.73
N ALA A 15 -1.98 -14.02 -21.13
CA ALA A 15 -2.37 -12.64 -20.93
C ALA A 15 -1.29 -11.95 -20.10
N ALA A 16 -0.62 -10.96 -20.68
CA ALA A 16 0.29 -10.11 -19.96
C ALA A 16 -0.52 -9.41 -18.85
N ILE A 17 -0.28 -9.82 -17.60
CA ILE A 17 -0.83 -9.14 -16.44
C ILE A 17 -0.20 -7.74 -16.44
N PRO A 18 -0.96 -6.65 -16.56
CA PRO A 18 -0.40 -5.31 -16.56
C PRO A 18 0.41 -5.11 -15.27
N ASP A 19 1.64 -4.63 -15.40
CA ASP A 19 2.52 -4.35 -14.27
C ASP A 19 1.84 -3.33 -13.34
N THR A 20 1.39 -3.79 -12.18
CA THR A 20 0.77 -2.92 -11.18
C THR A 20 1.82 -1.98 -10.62
N GLN A 21 1.70 -0.69 -10.92
CA GLN A 21 2.50 0.34 -10.28
C GLN A 21 2.26 0.29 -8.77
N SER A 22 3.33 0.38 -7.98
CA SER A 22 3.21 0.37 -6.52
C SER A 22 4.03 1.47 -5.87
N ALA A 23 3.49 2.01 -4.78
CA ALA A 23 4.19 2.89 -3.86
C ALA A 23 4.13 2.29 -2.46
N ASP A 24 5.27 1.88 -1.92
CA ASP A 24 5.41 1.41 -0.53
C ASP A 24 6.15 2.46 0.27
N GLU A 25 5.55 2.91 1.37
CA GLU A 25 6.10 3.97 2.19
C GLU A 25 5.93 3.67 3.68
N GLN A 26 6.86 4.19 4.47
CA GLN A 26 6.81 4.14 5.93
C GLN A 26 6.59 5.54 6.50
N VAL A 27 5.74 5.62 7.52
CA VAL A 27 5.48 6.82 8.33
C VAL A 27 5.66 6.47 9.82
N ASP A 28 5.68 7.50 10.67
CA ASP A 28 5.95 7.31 12.10
C ASP A 28 4.69 6.98 12.91
N LEU A 29 3.52 7.44 12.44
CA LEU A 29 2.22 7.17 13.07
C LEU A 29 1.10 7.13 12.02
N ILE A 30 0.24 6.13 12.14
CA ILE A 30 -1.06 6.07 11.47
C ILE A 30 -2.15 6.39 12.49
N GLU A 31 -3.08 7.27 12.14
CA GLU A 31 -4.29 7.53 12.92
C GLU A 31 -5.52 7.14 12.11
N LEU A 32 -6.43 6.38 12.72
CA LEU A 32 -7.82 6.31 12.28
C LEU A 32 -8.64 7.29 13.13
N ASN A 33 -9.26 8.27 12.48
CA ASN A 33 -10.08 9.27 13.13
C ASN A 33 -11.54 9.12 12.69
N HIS A 34 -12.42 9.03 13.68
CA HIS A 34 -13.86 9.02 13.55
C HIS A 34 -14.38 10.43 13.86
N PHE A 35 -14.84 11.15 12.83
CA PHE A 35 -15.35 12.50 12.98
C PHE A 35 -16.85 12.50 13.26
N PHE A 36 -17.25 13.27 14.27
CA PHE A 36 -18.65 13.46 14.67
C PHE A 36 -19.04 14.93 14.57
N ASP A 37 -20.31 15.20 14.26
CA ASP A 37 -20.84 16.56 14.31
C ASP A 37 -21.17 17.01 15.74
N GLU A 38 -21.68 18.23 15.87
CA GLU A 38 -22.06 18.84 17.15
C GLU A 38 -23.18 18.08 17.87
N GLN A 39 -23.98 17.31 17.13
CA GLN A 39 -25.06 16.47 17.66
C GLN A 39 -24.57 15.05 18.02
N GLY A 40 -23.26 14.77 17.87
CA GLY A 40 -22.67 13.47 18.14
C GLY A 40 -22.98 12.42 17.08
N ARG A 41 -23.40 12.82 15.87
CA ARG A 41 -23.60 11.90 14.75
C ARG A 41 -22.29 11.66 14.04
N HIS A 42 -21.99 10.40 13.72
CA HIS A 42 -20.86 10.04 12.90
C HIS A 42 -21.03 10.63 11.49
N VAL A 43 -19.99 11.31 10.98
CA VAL A 43 -20.03 11.93 9.65
C VAL A 43 -19.07 11.23 8.69
N PHE A 44 -17.84 10.99 9.11
CA PHE A 44 -16.84 10.29 8.28
C PHE A 44 -15.73 9.67 9.11
N ASP A 45 -15.07 8.69 8.50
CA ASP A 45 -13.80 8.17 8.96
C ASP A 45 -12.67 8.66 8.04
N GLN A 46 -11.53 8.96 8.63
CA GLN A 46 -10.33 9.31 7.90
C GLN A 46 -9.10 8.59 8.45
N VAL A 47 -8.19 8.25 7.55
CA VAL A 47 -6.86 7.76 7.91
C VAL A 47 -5.85 8.87 7.67
N ILE A 48 -5.05 9.17 8.68
CA ILE A 48 -4.06 10.24 8.68
C ILE A 48 -2.68 9.64 8.89
N PHE A 49 -1.72 10.07 8.07
CA PHE A 49 -0.34 9.59 8.07
C PHE A 49 0.59 10.70 8.57
N TYR A 50 1.29 10.46 9.67
CA TYR A 50 2.17 11.45 10.30
C TYR A 50 3.65 11.11 10.18
N GLN A 51 4.46 12.15 10.01
CA GLN A 51 5.91 12.09 10.15
C GLN A 51 6.35 12.99 11.30
N TRP A 52 7.26 12.51 12.14
CA TRP A 52 7.94 13.30 13.15
C TRP A 52 8.87 14.31 12.49
N SER A 53 8.63 15.58 12.76
CA SER A 53 9.52 16.66 12.34
C SER A 53 10.58 16.91 13.41
N ARG A 54 11.84 16.60 13.11
CA ARG A 54 12.97 16.92 13.99
C ARG A 54 13.16 18.42 14.16
N THR A 55 12.90 19.21 13.12
CA THR A 55 13.01 20.67 13.16
C THR A 55 11.99 21.32 14.09
N HIS A 56 10.76 20.79 14.11
CA HIS A 56 9.66 21.37 14.86
C HIS A 56 9.31 20.62 16.15
N ASN A 57 9.98 19.49 16.41
CA ASN A 57 9.73 18.57 17.53
C ASN A 57 8.25 18.20 17.70
N ARG A 58 7.58 17.87 16.60
CA ARG A 58 6.17 17.47 16.57
C ARG A 58 5.84 16.63 15.36
N PHE A 59 4.71 15.93 15.41
CA PHE A 59 4.15 15.25 14.25
C PHE A 59 3.52 16.24 13.27
N HIS A 60 3.91 16.12 12.01
CA HIS A 60 3.26 16.78 10.88
C HIS A 60 2.53 15.76 10.04
N VAL A 61 1.33 16.11 9.59
CA VAL A 61 0.59 15.32 8.62
C VAL A 61 1.38 15.31 7.32
N LYS A 62 1.66 14.11 6.83
CA LYS A 62 2.28 13.87 5.53
C LYS A 62 1.23 13.70 4.44
N ALA A 63 0.18 12.93 4.76
CA ALA A 63 -0.98 12.73 3.90
C ALA A 63 -2.17 12.25 4.73
N TRP A 64 -3.35 12.24 4.12
CA TRP A 64 -4.58 11.76 4.72
C TRP A 64 -5.54 11.31 3.62
N ARG A 65 -6.56 10.54 4.00
CA ARG A 65 -7.67 10.17 3.11
C ARG A 65 -8.94 9.89 3.90
N LEU A 66 -10.09 10.15 3.28
CA LEU A 66 -11.36 9.58 3.74
C LEU A 66 -11.35 8.07 3.50
N VAL A 67 -11.89 7.32 4.46
CA VAL A 67 -12.13 5.89 4.31
C VAL A 67 -13.37 5.70 3.46
N LYS A 68 -13.20 5.07 2.29
CA LYS A 68 -14.31 4.74 1.38
C LYS A 68 -14.68 3.27 1.38
N ASP A 69 -13.74 2.42 1.81
CA ASP A 69 -13.85 0.98 1.82
C ASP A 69 -13.16 0.43 3.07
N PRO A 70 -13.73 -0.57 3.78
CA PRO A 70 -13.09 -1.22 4.93
C PRO A 70 -11.68 -1.76 4.69
N GLU A 71 -11.34 -2.15 3.45
CA GLU A 71 -9.99 -2.60 3.08
C GLU A 71 -8.92 -1.50 3.25
N GLN A 72 -9.34 -0.24 3.29
CA GLN A 72 -8.46 0.92 3.46
C GLN A 72 -8.11 1.18 4.93
N LEU A 73 -8.79 0.51 5.87
CA LEU A 73 -8.55 0.67 7.30
C LEU A 73 -7.16 0.15 7.69
N PRO A 74 -6.54 0.69 8.74
CA PRO A 74 -5.28 0.18 9.27
C PRO A 74 -5.41 -1.28 9.71
N GLN A 75 -4.65 -2.16 9.05
CA GLN A 75 -4.60 -3.58 9.39
C GLN A 75 -3.31 -3.89 10.14
N LYS A 76 -3.39 -4.74 11.17
CA LYS A 76 -2.19 -5.25 11.84
C LYS A 76 -1.37 -6.09 10.87
N SER A 77 -0.09 -5.81 10.81
CA SER A 77 0.92 -6.56 10.07
C SER A 77 1.88 -7.20 11.06
N TRP A 78 2.22 -8.47 10.85
CA TRP A 78 3.20 -9.18 11.68
C TRP A 78 4.61 -9.22 11.05
N LYS A 79 4.72 -8.91 9.75
CA LYS A 79 5.99 -8.90 9.00
C LYS A 79 6.02 -7.73 7.99
N PRO A 80 6.65 -6.59 8.34
CA PRO A 80 7.13 -6.24 9.67
C PRO A 80 5.98 -6.02 10.67
N VAL A 81 6.29 -6.12 11.96
CA VAL A 81 5.32 -5.83 13.03
C VAL A 81 4.90 -4.37 12.98
N GLY A 82 3.59 -4.12 13.02
CA GLY A 82 3.02 -2.77 13.03
C GLY A 82 1.66 -2.73 12.36
N TYR A 83 1.38 -1.63 11.68
CA TYR A 83 0.12 -1.36 10.99
C TYR A 83 0.36 -1.01 9.53
N ARG A 84 -0.58 -1.38 8.67
CA ARG A 84 -0.52 -1.16 7.24
C ARG A 84 -1.88 -0.71 6.70
N CYS A 85 -1.87 0.32 5.86
CA CYS A 85 -3.00 0.73 5.05
C CYS A 85 -2.68 0.46 3.58
N VAL A 86 -3.65 -0.08 2.84
CA VAL A 86 -3.50 -0.39 1.42
C VAL A 86 -4.69 0.16 0.66
N TRP A 87 -4.44 0.75 -0.51
CA TRP A 87 -5.51 1.23 -1.39
C TRP A 87 -5.02 1.38 -2.83
N HIS A 88 -5.94 1.60 -3.75
CA HIS A 88 -5.63 1.96 -5.13
C HIS A 88 -5.98 3.42 -5.40
N ASP A 89 -5.04 4.16 -6.02
CA ASP A 89 -5.29 5.48 -6.61
C ASP A 89 -4.88 5.42 -8.08
N ASP A 90 -5.78 5.71 -9.02
CA ASP A 90 -5.49 5.77 -10.47
C ASP A 90 -4.72 4.55 -11.01
N GLY A 91 -5.09 3.34 -10.55
CA GLY A 91 -4.44 2.08 -10.95
C GLY A 91 -3.11 1.77 -10.23
N ILE A 92 -2.68 2.62 -9.29
CA ILE A 92 -1.50 2.41 -8.46
C ILE A 92 -1.90 1.79 -7.13
N LEU A 93 -1.27 0.67 -6.77
CA LEU A 93 -1.37 0.08 -5.44
C LEU A 93 -0.47 0.85 -4.46
N ARG A 94 -1.08 1.59 -3.53
CA ARG A 94 -0.39 2.28 -2.44
C ARG A 94 -0.42 1.45 -1.17
N SER A 95 0.70 1.44 -0.45
CA SER A 95 0.89 0.74 0.81
C SER A 95 1.65 1.65 1.77
N VAL A 96 1.01 2.06 2.85
CA VAL A 96 1.66 2.86 3.91
C VAL A 96 1.74 2.05 5.20
N ARG A 97 2.93 2.00 5.80
CA ARG A 97 3.22 1.24 7.02
C ARG A 97 3.66 2.14 8.16
N SER A 98 3.34 1.75 9.39
CA SER A 98 3.80 2.43 10.60
C SER A 98 3.97 1.45 11.75
N PRO A 99 4.99 1.62 12.61
CA PRO A 99 5.09 0.85 13.86
C PRO A 99 4.03 1.29 14.89
N ALA A 100 3.52 2.53 14.80
CA ALA A 100 2.58 3.10 15.74
C ALA A 100 1.21 3.36 15.10
N TYR A 101 0.16 3.15 15.90
CA TYR A 101 -1.23 3.39 15.54
C TYR A 101 -1.95 4.11 16.69
N ARG A 102 -2.86 5.02 16.34
CA ARG A 102 -3.85 5.56 17.27
C ARG A 102 -5.23 5.60 16.62
N GLU A 103 -6.25 5.55 17.46
CA GLU A 103 -7.64 5.67 17.06
C GLU A 103 -8.27 6.79 17.87
N THR A 104 -9.02 7.68 17.21
CA THR A 104 -9.57 8.88 17.84
C THR A 104 -11.02 9.09 17.43
N TRP A 105 -11.83 9.61 18.36
CA TRP A 105 -13.20 10.06 18.13
C TRP A 105 -13.24 11.54 18.45
N SER A 106 -13.55 12.38 17.47
CA SER A 106 -13.45 13.83 17.64
C SER A 106 -14.54 14.59 16.89
N GLN A 107 -14.84 15.80 17.39
CA GLN A 107 -15.64 16.80 16.68
C GLN A 107 -14.78 17.81 15.91
N VAL A 108 -13.47 17.65 15.99
CA VAL A 108 -12.48 18.49 15.31
C VAL A 108 -11.64 17.60 14.42
N ASP A 109 -11.50 17.98 13.16
CA ASP A 109 -10.65 17.30 12.19
C ASP A 109 -9.15 17.50 12.57
N PRO A 110 -8.41 16.43 12.95
CA PRO A 110 -7.00 16.54 13.30
C PRO A 110 -6.13 16.98 12.13
N GLU A 111 -6.48 16.63 10.88
CA GLU A 111 -5.76 17.06 9.69
C GLU A 111 -5.85 18.58 9.55
N ARG A 112 -7.07 19.11 9.66
CA ARG A 112 -7.34 20.54 9.53
C ARG A 112 -6.62 21.34 10.61
N SER A 113 -6.57 20.79 11.83
CA SER A 113 -5.81 21.36 12.94
C SER A 113 -4.30 21.36 12.65
N ASN A 114 -3.76 20.25 12.12
CA ASN A 114 -2.35 20.16 11.78
C ASN A 114 -1.96 21.06 10.58
N ARG A 115 -2.89 21.32 9.65
CA ARG A 115 -2.69 22.24 8.52
C ARG A 115 -2.38 23.68 8.96
N GLN A 116 -2.81 24.08 10.16
CA GLN A 116 -2.45 25.37 10.75
C GLN A 116 -0.96 25.43 11.16
N LEU A 117 -0.32 24.28 11.36
CA LEU A 117 1.11 24.16 11.76
C LEU A 117 2.03 23.98 10.55
N LEU A 118 1.61 23.19 9.55
CA LEU A 118 2.30 23.01 8.28
C LEU A 118 1.28 22.95 7.14
N PRO A 119 1.18 24.03 6.33
CA PRO A 119 0.29 24.10 5.19
C PRO A 119 0.51 22.95 4.21
N GLN A 120 -0.54 22.55 3.50
CA GLN A 120 -0.51 21.36 2.64
C GLN A 120 0.52 21.48 1.51
N GLU A 121 0.70 22.69 0.99
CA GLU A 121 1.59 23.03 -0.11
C GLU A 121 3.08 22.88 0.27
N GLN A 122 3.37 22.88 1.56
CA GLN A 122 4.72 22.72 2.10
C GLN A 122 5.04 21.26 2.45
N ARG A 123 4.07 20.35 2.29
CA ARG A 123 4.25 18.92 2.60
C ARG A 123 4.90 18.21 1.41
N ILE A 124 5.84 17.31 1.72
CA ILE A 124 6.50 16.44 0.72
C ILE A 124 5.50 15.45 0.10
N GLY A 125 4.40 15.13 0.81
CA GLY A 125 3.40 14.16 0.37
C GLY A 125 3.89 12.71 0.49
N LEU A 126 3.07 11.78 0.00
CA LEU A 126 3.45 10.37 -0.14
C LEU A 126 4.35 10.15 -1.36
N LEU A 127 5.15 9.09 -1.33
CA LEU A 127 6.00 8.68 -2.43
C LEU A 127 5.21 8.54 -3.74
N LYS A 128 5.86 8.97 -4.83
CA LYS A 128 5.37 8.68 -6.17
C LYS A 128 5.54 7.18 -6.47
N PRO A 129 4.65 6.59 -7.29
CA PRO A 129 4.75 5.19 -7.67
C PRO A 129 6.07 4.91 -8.37
N VAL A 130 6.68 3.77 -8.06
CA VAL A 130 7.83 3.27 -8.82
C VAL A 130 7.30 2.27 -9.84
N LEU A 131 7.67 2.45 -11.11
CA LEU A 131 7.50 1.42 -12.13
C LEU A 131 8.41 0.25 -11.72
N ARG A 132 7.82 -0.87 -11.30
CA ARG A 132 8.58 -2.09 -11.13
C ARG A 132 8.79 -2.66 -12.52
N GLU A 133 10.05 -2.83 -12.93
CA GLU A 133 10.33 -3.65 -14.11
C GLU A 133 9.84 -5.07 -13.82
N PRO A 134 9.27 -5.76 -14.82
CA PRO A 134 8.76 -7.10 -14.62
C PRO A 134 9.92 -7.97 -14.14
N SER A 135 9.74 -8.56 -12.94
CA SER A 135 10.68 -9.54 -12.41
C SER A 135 10.82 -10.64 -13.46
N LYS A 136 12.00 -10.73 -14.10
CA LYS A 136 12.31 -11.84 -14.99
C LYS A 136 12.13 -13.11 -14.17
N ARG A 137 11.07 -13.87 -14.43
CA ARG A 137 11.03 -15.26 -13.96
C ARG A 137 12.31 -15.91 -14.49
N PRO A 138 13.07 -16.61 -13.64
CA PRO A 138 14.20 -17.39 -14.14
C PRO A 138 13.69 -18.26 -15.27
N THR A 139 14.38 -18.21 -16.39
CA THR A 139 14.02 -19.03 -17.55
C THR A 139 14.14 -20.50 -17.16
N ALA A 140 13.36 -21.40 -17.78
CA ALA A 140 13.48 -22.84 -17.52
C ALA A 140 14.93 -23.34 -17.69
N SER A 141 15.70 -22.68 -18.53
CA SER A 141 17.14 -22.88 -18.72
C SER A 141 18.00 -22.52 -17.49
N GLU A 142 17.66 -21.45 -16.75
CA GLU A 142 18.37 -21.08 -15.51
C GLU A 142 18.01 -21.99 -14.34
N VAL A 143 16.77 -22.49 -14.28
CA VAL A 143 16.36 -23.47 -13.26
C VAL A 143 17.09 -24.80 -13.48
N ALA A 144 17.20 -25.25 -14.74
CA ALA A 144 17.90 -26.49 -15.09
C ALA A 144 19.40 -26.46 -14.73
N VAL A 145 20.08 -25.31 -14.88
CA VAL A 145 21.51 -25.16 -14.54
C VAL A 145 21.76 -25.24 -13.02
N SER A 146 20.76 -24.93 -12.19
CA SER A 146 20.90 -24.99 -10.73
C SER A 146 20.71 -26.40 -10.13
N GLU A 147 20.01 -27.29 -10.84
CA GLU A 147 19.80 -28.68 -10.40
C GLU A 147 20.93 -29.63 -10.80
N GLU A 148 21.83 -29.22 -11.71
CA GLU A 148 22.92 -30.05 -12.23
C GLU A 148 24.25 -29.90 -11.45
N ARG A 149 24.21 -29.47 -10.18
CA ARG A 149 25.40 -29.57 -9.32
C ARG A 149 25.64 -31.04 -8.96
N PRO A 150 26.79 -31.63 -9.34
CA PRO A 150 27.09 -33.00 -8.96
C PRO A 150 27.20 -33.10 -7.43
N GLN A 151 26.47 -34.03 -6.84
CA GLN A 151 26.73 -34.48 -5.48
C GLN A 151 28.11 -35.12 -5.49
N LEU A 152 29.07 -34.44 -4.85
CA LEU A 152 30.41 -35.00 -4.62
C LEU A 152 30.27 -36.25 -3.73
N PRO A 153 31.03 -37.32 -4.01
CA PRO A 153 30.97 -38.58 -3.29
C PRO A 153 31.41 -38.47 -1.82
#